data_AF-A0A090Q6X0-F1
#
_entry.id   AF-A0A090Q6X0-F1
#
_cell.length_a   1.000
_cell.length_b   1.000
_cell.length_c   1.000
_cell.angle_alpha   90.00
_cell.angle_beta   90.00
_cell.angle_gamma   90.00
#
_symmetry.space_group_name_H-M   'P 1'
#
loop_
_entity.id
_entity.type
_entity.pdbx_description
1 polymer ?
#
loop_
_entity_poly.entity_id
_entity_poly.type
_entity_poly.pdbx_seq_one_letter_code
_entity_poly.pdbx_strand_id
1 'polypeptide(L)'
;MQTSWGPLEARFPFEVGDVEPGTIADSIGLKEGMTIVEMAGYPISYNTDYTYAINHVVNDSTPFELKIQNENGMVQTKTIDFKNNKRRIIGFRKKPTVDYASATQLDYSFGGESINKGISHGYWTMQDYVKQFKYVFTKKGASQLGGFGTIAKLYPDTWDWRKFWERTAWISFVLAIMNILPIPALDGGHVMFLLYEMVTGRKPGDKFLERAQLIGIFILLALMLYANGNDLYKAISENFF
;
A
#
# COMPACT_ATOMS: atom_id res chain seq x y z
N MET A 1 9.73 8.17 6.85
CA MET A 1 9.58 8.58 8.26
C MET A 1 8.10 8.55 8.58
N GLN A 2 7.64 7.45 9.17
CA GLN A 2 6.27 7.30 9.65
C GLN A 2 6.31 7.60 11.15
N THR A 3 5.65 8.68 11.56
CA THR A 3 5.64 9.18 12.93
C THR A 3 4.98 8.16 13.85
N SER A 4 5.66 7.86 14.96
CA SER A 4 5.39 6.79 15.94
C SER A 4 4.18 7.01 16.87
N TRP A 5 3.12 7.66 16.39
CA TRP A 5 1.89 7.87 17.14
C TRP A 5 0.71 7.24 16.39
N GLY A 6 0.78 5.91 16.24
CA GLY A 6 -0.39 5.09 15.90
C GLY A 6 -1.19 4.76 17.17
N PRO A 7 -2.49 4.43 17.06
CA PRO A 7 -3.26 3.86 18.18
C PRO A 7 -2.54 2.62 18.73
N LEU A 8 -2.72 2.29 20.01
CA LEU A 8 -2.10 1.11 20.65
C LEU A 8 -2.18 -0.12 19.72
N GLU A 9 -1.07 -0.44 19.03
CA GLU A 9 -1.00 -1.59 18.14
C GLU A 9 -0.66 -2.82 18.97
N ALA A 10 -1.46 -3.87 18.83
CA ALA A 10 -1.17 -5.15 19.46
C ALA A 10 0.20 -5.65 18.97
N ARG A 11 1.10 -5.93 19.92
CA ARG A 11 2.41 -6.49 19.61
C ARG A 11 2.32 -8.00 19.68
N PHE A 12 2.80 -8.65 18.62
CA PHE A 12 2.82 -10.10 18.52
C PHE A 12 4.25 -10.61 18.67
N PRO A 13 4.45 -11.76 19.34
CA PRO A 13 5.76 -12.37 19.48
C PRO A 13 6.33 -12.67 18.09
N PHE A 14 7.65 -12.59 17.99
CA PHE A 14 8.35 -12.92 16.75
C PHE A 14 8.60 -14.43 16.65
N GLU A 15 8.06 -15.07 15.61
CA GLU A 15 8.28 -16.49 15.32
C GLU A 15 8.49 -16.67 13.81
N VAL A 16 9.49 -17.48 13.46
CA VAL A 16 9.79 -17.83 12.08
C VAL A 16 8.78 -18.88 11.62
N GLY A 17 8.08 -18.57 10.53
CA GLY A 17 7.22 -19.51 9.82
C GLY A 17 7.99 -20.17 8.68
N ASP A 18 7.39 -20.17 7.50
CA ASP A 18 7.93 -20.82 6.31
C ASP A 18 9.23 -20.14 5.80
N VAL A 19 10.21 -20.95 5.40
CA VAL A 19 11.52 -20.49 4.91
C VAL A 19 11.67 -20.86 3.44
N GLU A 20 11.96 -19.86 2.60
CA GLU A 20 12.04 -20.07 1.15
C GLU A 20 13.41 -20.66 0.76
N PRO A 21 13.45 -21.77 -0.01
CA PRO A 21 14.71 -22.40 -0.42
C PRO A 21 15.64 -21.46 -1.20
N GLY A 22 16.94 -21.54 -0.95
CA GLY A 22 17.95 -20.71 -1.63
C GLY A 22 18.07 -19.27 -1.11
N THR A 23 17.40 -18.94 0.00
CA THR A 23 17.52 -17.64 0.67
C THR A 23 18.62 -17.61 1.74
N ILE A 24 18.87 -16.43 2.31
CA ILE A 24 19.81 -16.29 3.45
C ILE A 24 19.31 -17.09 4.66
N ALA A 25 17.99 -17.15 4.87
CA ALA A 25 17.36 -17.94 5.91
C ALA A 25 17.66 -19.45 5.75
N ASP A 26 17.61 -19.96 4.52
CA ASP A 26 17.93 -21.35 4.22
C ASP A 26 19.44 -21.64 4.43
N SER A 27 20.32 -20.74 3.98
CA SER A 27 21.78 -20.93 4.13
C SER A 27 22.27 -20.90 5.58
N ILE A 28 21.59 -20.16 6.47
CA ILE A 28 21.89 -20.15 7.91
C ILE A 28 21.20 -21.30 8.67
N GLY A 29 20.40 -22.11 7.98
CA GLY A 29 19.67 -23.25 8.55
C GLY A 29 18.48 -22.86 9.41
N LEU A 30 17.88 -21.69 9.14
CA LEU A 30 16.66 -21.25 9.79
C LEU A 30 15.52 -22.20 9.40
N LYS A 31 14.71 -22.63 10.38
CA LYS A 31 13.54 -23.47 10.15
C LYS A 31 12.31 -22.86 10.83
N GLU A 32 11.15 -23.32 10.40
CA GLU A 32 9.88 -23.04 11.06
C GLU A 32 9.97 -23.39 12.56
N GLY A 33 9.38 -22.54 13.42
CA GLY A 33 9.39 -22.69 14.88
C GLY A 33 10.61 -22.08 15.58
N MET A 34 11.63 -21.65 14.85
CA MET A 34 12.75 -20.90 15.42
C MET A 34 12.37 -19.43 15.70
N THR A 35 13.06 -18.79 16.65
CA THR A 35 12.87 -17.37 16.96
C THR A 35 14.19 -16.61 16.82
N ILE A 36 14.15 -15.37 16.36
CA ILE A 36 15.32 -14.49 16.33
C ILE A 36 15.25 -13.64 17.58
N VAL A 37 16.24 -13.78 18.45
CA VAL A 37 16.29 -13.09 19.76
C VAL A 37 17.10 -11.80 19.71
N GLU A 38 18.04 -11.69 18.77
CA GLU A 38 18.88 -10.50 18.62
C GLU A 38 19.36 -10.35 17.18
N MET A 39 19.41 -9.11 16.69
CA MET A 39 19.93 -8.77 15.37
C MET A 39 20.80 -7.52 15.49
N ALA A 40 22.07 -7.62 15.07
CA ALA A 40 23.02 -6.51 15.10
C ALA A 40 23.13 -5.83 16.48
N GLY A 41 23.06 -6.61 17.56
CA GLY A 41 23.07 -6.11 18.94
C GLY A 41 21.73 -5.56 19.46
N TYR A 42 20.67 -5.56 18.65
CA TYR A 42 19.33 -5.12 19.05
C TYR A 42 18.45 -6.32 19.42
N PRO A 43 17.87 -6.36 20.62
CA PRO A 43 17.01 -7.47 21.05
C PRO A 43 15.69 -7.47 20.28
N ILE A 44 15.23 -8.66 19.89
CA ILE A 44 13.98 -8.87 19.16
C ILE A 44 13.08 -9.76 20.02
N SER A 45 11.94 -9.22 20.43
CA SER A 45 10.89 -9.98 21.10
C SER A 45 9.59 -9.97 20.31
N TYR A 46 9.29 -8.85 19.64
CA TYR A 46 8.07 -8.66 18.88
C TYR A 46 8.34 -8.49 17.38
N ASN A 47 7.31 -8.74 16.57
CA ASN A 47 7.34 -8.51 15.12
C ASN A 47 7.71 -7.07 14.73
N THR A 48 7.38 -6.09 15.58
CA THR A 48 7.74 -4.68 15.42
C THR A 48 9.24 -4.45 15.60
N ASP A 49 9.86 -5.16 16.53
CA ASP A 49 11.29 -4.99 16.89
C ASP A 49 12.17 -5.51 15.75
N TYR A 50 11.80 -6.64 15.15
CA TYR A 50 12.44 -7.16 13.95
C TYR A 50 12.38 -6.15 12.78
N THR A 51 11.20 -5.59 12.52
CA THR A 51 11.02 -4.61 11.44
C THR A 51 11.82 -3.33 11.72
N TYR A 52 11.93 -2.92 12.99
CA TYR A 52 12.76 -1.80 13.38
C TYR A 52 14.24 -2.09 13.16
N ALA A 53 14.72 -3.25 13.60
CA ALA A 53 16.11 -3.68 13.47
C ALA A 53 16.59 -3.70 12.01
N ILE A 54 15.82 -4.31 11.10
CA ILE A 54 16.17 -4.35 9.66
C ILE A 54 16.22 -2.97 9.01
N ASN A 55 15.32 -2.07 9.40
CA ASN A 55 15.21 -0.76 8.75
C ASN A 55 16.20 0.27 9.30
N HIS A 56 16.56 0.20 10.58
CA HIS A 56 17.29 1.27 11.28
C HIS A 56 18.60 0.83 11.94
N VAL A 57 18.75 -0.44 12.33
CA VAL A 57 19.93 -0.92 13.06
C VAL A 57 20.91 -1.62 12.13
N VAL A 58 20.41 -2.44 11.21
CA VAL A 58 21.26 -3.17 10.28
C VAL A 58 21.78 -2.25 9.18
N ASN A 59 23.09 -2.32 8.95
CA ASN A 59 23.77 -1.60 7.88
C ASN A 59 24.09 -2.58 6.72
N ASP A 60 23.83 -2.14 5.49
CA ASP A 60 23.98 -2.95 4.28
C ASP A 60 25.44 -3.27 3.94
N SER A 61 26.38 -2.49 4.48
CA SER A 61 27.80 -2.56 4.12
C SER A 61 28.65 -3.37 5.11
N THR A 62 28.09 -3.78 6.25
CA THR A 62 28.83 -4.48 7.31
C THR A 62 28.13 -5.78 7.69
N PRO A 63 28.85 -6.90 7.78
CA PRO A 63 28.30 -8.12 8.37
C PRO A 63 27.82 -7.85 9.79
N PHE A 64 26.68 -8.44 10.14
CA PHE A 64 26.09 -8.32 11.48
C PHE A 64 25.76 -9.70 12.05
N GLU A 65 25.72 -9.79 13.37
CA GLU A 65 25.38 -11.02 14.07
C GLU A 65 23.87 -11.15 14.26
N LEU A 66 23.38 -12.36 14.01
CA LEU A 66 22.01 -12.79 14.25
C LEU A 66 22.03 -13.90 15.30
N LYS A 67 21.32 -13.72 16.41
CA LYS A 67 21.11 -14.77 17.40
C LYS A 67 19.75 -15.42 17.18
N ILE A 68 19.76 -16.72 16.96
CA ILE A 68 18.59 -17.54 16.68
C ILE A 68 18.42 -18.51 17.84
N GLN A 69 17.22 -18.62 18.38
CA GLN A 69 16.85 -19.59 19.40
C GLN A 69 15.99 -20.70 18.78
N ASN A 70 16.43 -21.95 18.93
CA ASN A 70 15.67 -23.13 18.54
C ASN A 70 14.56 -23.44 19.55
N GLU A 71 13.61 -24.30 19.19
CA GLU A 71 12.53 -24.78 20.08
C GLU A 71 13.04 -25.34 21.43
N ASN A 72 14.24 -25.93 21.45
CA ASN A 72 14.89 -26.46 22.65
C ASN A 72 15.55 -25.38 23.53
N GLY A 73 15.39 -24.10 23.20
CA GLY A 73 15.97 -22.97 23.93
C GLY A 73 17.46 -22.72 23.69
N MET A 74 18.11 -23.49 22.82
CA MET A 74 19.50 -23.28 22.44
C MET A 74 19.65 -22.08 21.51
N VAL A 75 20.52 -21.14 21.88
CA VAL A 75 20.82 -19.93 21.10
C VAL A 75 22.06 -20.16 20.24
N GLN A 76 21.94 -19.96 18.93
CA GLN A 76 23.03 -20.00 17.96
C GLN A 76 23.28 -18.59 17.42
N THR A 77 24.55 -18.23 17.28
CA THR A 77 24.93 -16.96 16.65
C THR A 77 25.40 -17.23 15.22
N LYS A 78 24.86 -16.49 14.25
CA LYS A 78 25.20 -16.58 12.83
C LYS A 78 25.51 -15.19 12.30
N THR A 79 26.59 -15.06 11.54
CA THR A 79 26.94 -13.79 10.89
C THR A 79 26.27 -13.71 9.52
N ILE A 80 25.56 -12.63 9.25
CA ILE A 80 24.85 -12.37 8.00
C ILE A 80 25.47 -11.14 7.32
N ASP A 81 25.57 -11.20 6.00
CA ASP A 81 26.00 -10.08 5.16
C ASP A 81 24.96 -9.83 4.06
N PHE A 82 24.53 -8.58 3.91
CA PHE A 82 23.60 -8.13 2.86
C PHE A 82 24.30 -7.65 1.59
N LYS A 83 25.63 -7.77 1.48
CA LYS A 83 26.42 -7.29 0.33
C LYS A 83 25.90 -7.70 -1.05
N ASN A 84 25.24 -8.86 -1.17
CA ASN A 84 24.63 -9.34 -2.43
C ASN A 84 23.10 -9.18 -2.50
N ASN A 85 22.45 -8.65 -1.47
CA ASN A 85 21.00 -8.56 -1.40
C ASN A 85 20.51 -7.11 -1.46
N LYS A 86 20.13 -6.67 -2.68
CA LYS A 86 19.62 -5.32 -2.93
C LYS A 86 18.30 -4.99 -2.18
N ARG A 87 17.64 -5.96 -1.56
CA ARG A 87 16.31 -5.78 -0.94
C ARG A 87 16.26 -5.96 0.59
N ARG A 88 17.40 -6.17 1.29
CA ARG A 88 17.43 -6.42 2.76
C ARG A 88 16.48 -7.53 3.22
N ILE A 89 16.39 -8.62 2.46
CA ILE A 89 15.44 -9.72 2.73
C ILE A 89 16.20 -10.94 3.24
N ILE A 90 15.87 -11.40 4.45
CA ILE A 90 16.47 -12.64 5.00
C ILE A 90 15.86 -13.88 4.33
N GLY A 91 14.57 -13.85 3.95
CA GLY A 91 13.93 -14.88 3.11
C GLY A 91 13.05 -15.88 3.86
N PHE A 92 12.35 -15.40 4.89
CA PHE A 92 11.36 -16.19 5.61
C PHE A 92 10.06 -15.42 5.75
N ARG A 93 8.97 -16.15 5.92
CA ARG A 93 7.66 -15.61 6.29
C ARG A 93 7.51 -15.69 7.80
N LYS A 94 7.00 -14.61 8.41
CA LYS A 94 6.63 -14.62 9.83
C LYS A 94 5.41 -15.53 10.00
N LYS A 95 5.34 -16.26 11.11
CA LYS A 95 4.17 -17.08 11.41
C LYS A 95 2.91 -16.18 11.46
N PRO A 96 1.78 -16.58 10.85
CA PRO A 96 0.58 -15.77 10.84
C PRO A 96 0.12 -15.46 12.26
N THR A 97 -0.24 -14.20 12.50
CA THR A 97 -0.78 -13.72 13.77
C THR A 97 -2.09 -14.41 14.20
N VAL A 98 -2.71 -15.18 13.30
CA VAL A 98 -4.00 -15.84 13.49
C VAL A 98 -3.97 -16.87 14.63
N ASP A 99 -2.81 -17.48 14.90
CA ASP A 99 -2.65 -18.42 16.03
C ASP A 99 -2.67 -17.71 17.40
N TYR A 100 -2.36 -16.42 17.43
CA TYR A 100 -2.30 -15.58 18.64
C TYR A 100 -3.57 -14.75 18.87
N ALA A 101 -4.46 -14.70 17.89
CA ALA A 101 -5.68 -13.92 17.93
C ALA A 101 -6.86 -14.75 17.42
N SER A 102 -7.73 -15.19 18.32
CA SER A 102 -9.00 -15.78 17.95
C SER A 102 -9.85 -14.73 17.23
N ALA A 103 -9.94 -14.82 15.91
CA ALA A 103 -10.82 -13.99 15.11
C ALA A 103 -12.27 -14.31 15.48
N THR A 104 -12.88 -13.49 16.33
CA THR A 104 -14.31 -13.61 16.59
C THR A 104 -15.04 -13.08 15.38
N GLN A 105 -15.72 -13.97 14.64
CA GLN A 105 -16.58 -13.56 13.56
C GLN A 105 -17.79 -12.84 14.16
N LEU A 106 -17.86 -11.52 13.95
CA LEU A 106 -19.01 -10.70 14.34
C LEU A 106 -20.07 -10.83 13.25
N ASP A 107 -21.08 -11.65 13.50
CA ASP A 107 -22.25 -11.74 12.64
C ASP A 107 -23.20 -10.59 12.98
N TYR A 108 -23.33 -9.63 12.06
CA TYR A 108 -24.23 -8.50 12.23
C TYR A 108 -25.62 -8.83 11.67
N SER A 109 -26.67 -8.50 12.43
CA SER A 109 -28.05 -8.73 11.99
C SER A 109 -28.41 -7.86 10.78
N PHE A 110 -29.17 -8.45 9.84
CA PHE A 110 -29.72 -7.75 8.67
C PHE A 110 -30.93 -6.89 9.08
N GLY A 111 -30.71 -5.89 9.95
CA GLY A 111 -31.82 -5.13 10.56
C GLY A 111 -31.47 -3.75 11.13
N GLY A 112 -30.21 -3.31 11.05
CA GLY A 112 -29.81 -1.96 11.44
C GLY A 112 -28.35 -1.86 11.85
N GLU A 113 -27.81 -2.88 12.51
CA GLU A 113 -26.41 -2.91 12.95
C GLU A 113 -25.44 -2.95 11.76
N SER A 114 -25.69 -3.83 10.78
CA SER A 114 -24.89 -3.91 9.55
C SER A 114 -24.90 -2.61 8.74
N ILE A 115 -26.05 -1.93 8.69
CA ILE A 115 -26.20 -0.66 7.96
C ILE A 115 -25.43 0.46 8.67
N ASN A 116 -25.62 0.62 9.98
CA ASN A 116 -24.91 1.62 10.76
C ASN A 116 -23.41 1.39 10.74
N LYS A 117 -22.97 0.14 10.90
CA LYS A 117 -21.55 -0.23 10.83
C LYS A 117 -20.99 -0.01 9.42
N GLY A 118 -21.76 -0.34 8.38
CA GLY A 118 -21.41 -0.10 6.98
C GLY A 118 -21.23 1.38 6.65
N ILE A 119 -22.15 2.24 7.09
CA ILE A 119 -22.06 3.70 6.93
C ILE A 119 -20.82 4.24 7.67
N SER A 120 -20.62 3.83 8.92
CA SER A 120 -19.44 4.24 9.69
C SER A 120 -18.14 3.79 9.02
N HIS A 121 -18.08 2.53 8.57
CA HIS A 121 -16.93 2.00 7.84
C HIS A 121 -16.68 2.79 6.55
N GLY A 122 -17.73 3.04 5.75
CA GLY A 122 -17.64 3.86 4.55
C GLY A 122 -17.12 5.26 4.83
N TYR A 123 -17.63 5.93 5.87
CA TYR A 123 -17.17 7.28 6.27
C TYR A 123 -15.69 7.33 6.60
N TRP A 124 -15.21 6.41 7.45
CA TRP A 124 -13.79 6.34 7.82
C TRP A 124 -12.90 5.99 6.63
N THR A 125 -13.32 5.03 5.82
CA THR A 125 -12.62 4.63 4.60
C THR A 125 -12.53 5.79 3.60
N MET A 126 -13.60 6.55 3.41
CA MET A 126 -13.59 7.76 2.56
C MET A 126 -12.61 8.80 3.09
N GLN A 127 -12.62 9.10 4.39
CA GLN A 127 -11.67 10.05 4.98
C GLN A 127 -10.21 9.62 4.73
N ASP A 128 -9.92 8.34 4.88
CA ASP A 128 -8.58 7.82 4.65
C ASP A 128 -8.20 7.87 3.17
N TYR A 129 -9.12 7.61 2.25
CA TYR A 129 -8.87 7.82 0.82
C TYR A 129 -8.63 9.29 0.47
N VAL A 130 -9.34 10.25 1.08
CA VAL A 130 -9.05 11.70 0.90
C VAL A 130 -7.65 12.05 1.41
N LYS A 131 -7.25 11.54 2.58
CA LYS A 131 -5.88 11.73 3.09
C LYS A 131 -4.86 11.13 2.14
N GLN A 132 -5.14 9.93 1.63
CA GLN A 132 -4.25 9.22 0.71
C GLN A 132 -4.16 9.91 -0.65
N PHE A 133 -5.21 10.59 -1.10
CA PHE A 133 -5.23 11.33 -2.34
C PHE A 133 -4.11 12.39 -2.41
N LYS A 134 -3.71 12.96 -1.26
CA LYS A 134 -2.54 13.86 -1.19
C LYS A 134 -1.24 13.20 -1.68
N TYR A 135 -1.09 11.88 -1.53
CA TYR A 135 0.08 11.16 -2.03
C TYR A 135 0.15 11.10 -3.56
N VAL A 136 -0.98 11.22 -4.27
CA VAL A 136 -1.01 11.23 -5.74
C VAL A 136 -0.18 12.38 -6.31
N PHE A 137 -0.15 13.52 -5.61
CA PHE A 137 0.65 14.69 -6.01
C PHE A 137 2.15 14.55 -5.69
N THR A 138 2.59 13.44 -5.09
CA THR A 138 4.02 13.16 -4.85
C THR A 138 4.63 12.43 -6.04
N LYS A 139 5.95 12.58 -6.26
CA LYS A 139 6.67 11.85 -7.34
C LYS A 139 6.44 10.34 -7.31
N LYS A 140 6.36 9.76 -6.10
CA LYS A 140 6.08 8.33 -5.91
C LYS A 140 4.64 7.98 -6.29
N GLY A 141 3.66 8.76 -5.84
CA GLY A 141 2.25 8.54 -6.20
C GLY A 141 1.99 8.71 -7.69
N ALA A 142 2.56 9.73 -8.33
CA ALA A 142 2.43 9.93 -9.78
C ALA A 142 2.96 8.74 -10.60
N SER A 143 4.04 8.09 -10.16
CA SER A 143 4.58 6.88 -10.82
C SER A 143 3.73 5.61 -10.60
N GLN A 144 2.83 5.63 -9.62
CA GLN A 144 1.89 4.54 -9.33
C GLN A 144 0.54 4.70 -10.02
N LEU A 145 0.30 5.83 -10.70
CA LEU A 145 -0.85 5.99 -11.58
C LEU A 145 -0.64 5.10 -12.81
N GLY A 146 -1.40 4.00 -12.85
CA GLY A 146 -1.43 3.08 -13.98
C GLY A 146 -2.67 3.29 -14.85
N GLY A 147 -2.61 2.76 -16.06
CA GLY A 147 -3.73 2.74 -16.99
C GLY A 147 -4.73 1.61 -16.70
N PHE A 148 -5.42 1.14 -17.75
CA PHE A 148 -6.44 0.09 -17.61
C PHE A 148 -5.87 -1.25 -17.13
N GLY A 149 -4.62 -1.58 -17.47
CA GLY A 149 -3.99 -2.83 -17.07
C GLY A 149 -3.71 -2.86 -15.56
N THR A 150 -3.25 -1.75 -15.00
CA THR A 150 -3.06 -1.63 -13.55
C THR A 150 -4.38 -1.73 -12.80
N ILE A 151 -5.47 -1.16 -13.34
CA ILE A 151 -6.82 -1.29 -12.75
C ILE A 151 -7.30 -2.74 -12.78
N ALA A 152 -7.07 -3.46 -13.88
CA ALA A 152 -7.42 -4.88 -13.97
C ALA A 152 -6.67 -5.73 -12.93
N LYS A 153 -5.36 -5.45 -12.72
CA LYS A 153 -4.53 -6.12 -11.69
C LYS A 153 -4.97 -5.83 -10.24
N LEU A 154 -5.90 -4.91 -9.99
CA LEU A 154 -6.44 -4.67 -8.63
C LEU A 154 -7.41 -5.78 -8.18
N TYR A 155 -7.98 -6.51 -9.13
CA TYR A 155 -8.88 -7.61 -8.85
C TYR A 155 -8.08 -8.91 -8.66
N PRO A 156 -8.42 -9.72 -7.64
CA PRO A 156 -7.75 -10.99 -7.41
C PRO A 156 -8.03 -12.00 -8.53
N ASP A 157 -7.11 -12.93 -8.75
CA ASP A 157 -7.26 -14.04 -9.72
C ASP A 157 -8.38 -15.01 -9.34
N THR A 158 -8.72 -15.06 -8.04
CA THR A 158 -9.82 -15.84 -7.50
C THR A 158 -11.00 -14.95 -7.12
N TRP A 159 -12.20 -15.46 -7.38
CA TRP A 159 -13.42 -14.71 -7.10
C TRP A 159 -13.67 -14.57 -5.60
N ASP A 160 -13.77 -13.32 -5.13
CA ASP A 160 -14.04 -12.95 -3.75
C ASP A 160 -15.02 -11.77 -3.73
N TRP A 161 -16.25 -12.02 -3.28
CA TRP A 161 -17.34 -11.04 -3.30
C TRP A 161 -16.98 -9.79 -2.50
N ARG A 162 -16.32 -9.96 -1.36
CA ARG A 162 -15.95 -8.85 -0.48
C ARG A 162 -14.90 -7.98 -1.18
N LYS A 163 -13.83 -8.58 -1.69
CA LYS A 163 -12.78 -7.83 -2.41
C LYS A 163 -13.34 -7.15 -3.65
N PHE A 164 -14.23 -7.80 -4.39
CA PHE A 164 -14.86 -7.22 -5.57
C PHE A 164 -15.59 -5.90 -5.25
N TRP A 165 -16.44 -5.90 -4.22
CA TRP A 165 -17.17 -4.69 -3.81
C TRP A 165 -16.25 -3.64 -3.19
N GLU A 166 -15.24 -4.05 -2.41
CA GLU A 166 -14.24 -3.13 -1.86
C GLU A 166 -13.45 -2.42 -2.98
N ARG A 167 -12.99 -3.15 -4.02
CA ARG A 167 -12.31 -2.56 -5.18
C ARG A 167 -13.22 -1.68 -6.01
N THR A 168 -14.46 -2.12 -6.24
CA THR A 168 -15.45 -1.34 -7.00
C THR A 168 -15.77 -0.02 -6.29
N ALA A 169 -16.05 -0.08 -4.98
CA ALA A 169 -16.31 1.11 -4.17
C ALA A 169 -15.12 2.08 -4.17
N TRP A 170 -13.89 1.57 -4.10
CA TRP A 170 -12.67 2.38 -4.21
C TRP A 170 -12.58 3.10 -5.57
N ILE A 171 -12.80 2.39 -6.69
CA ILE A 171 -12.79 3.00 -8.03
C ILE A 171 -13.88 4.06 -8.14
N SER A 172 -15.11 3.78 -7.69
CA SER A 172 -16.22 4.74 -7.69
C SER A 172 -15.87 6.01 -6.91
N PHE A 173 -15.21 5.88 -5.77
CA PHE A 173 -14.77 7.01 -4.97
C PHE A 173 -13.67 7.83 -5.67
N VAL A 174 -12.68 7.17 -6.26
CA VAL A 174 -11.62 7.84 -7.03
C VAL A 174 -12.23 8.61 -8.20
N LEU A 175 -13.18 8.02 -8.93
CA LEU A 175 -13.90 8.71 -10.01
C LEU A 175 -14.67 9.94 -9.51
N ALA A 176 -15.36 9.83 -8.37
CA ALA A 176 -16.05 10.96 -7.76
C ALA A 176 -15.08 12.10 -7.40
N ILE A 177 -13.92 11.79 -6.80
CA ILE A 177 -12.89 12.80 -6.52
C ILE A 177 -12.37 13.43 -7.81
N MET A 178 -12.01 12.60 -8.80
CA MET A 178 -11.47 13.08 -10.08
C MET A 178 -12.44 14.02 -10.78
N ASN A 179 -13.75 13.74 -10.73
CA ASN A 179 -14.78 14.61 -11.30
C ASN A 179 -14.96 15.92 -10.53
N ILE A 180 -14.56 16.01 -9.25
CA ILE A 180 -14.61 17.25 -8.46
C ILE A 180 -13.37 18.13 -8.69
N LEU A 181 -12.27 17.58 -9.22
CA LEU A 181 -11.04 18.35 -9.44
C LEU A 181 -11.28 19.50 -10.44
N PRO A 182 -10.61 20.64 -10.27
CA PRO A 182 -10.73 21.81 -11.14
C PRO A 182 -9.94 21.59 -12.45
N ILE A 183 -10.26 20.52 -13.17
CA ILE A 183 -9.68 20.18 -14.47
C ILE A 183 -10.67 20.66 -15.54
N PRO A 184 -10.27 21.59 -16.42
CA PRO A 184 -11.09 22.00 -17.55
C PRO A 184 -11.49 20.76 -18.39
N ALA A 185 -12.74 20.68 -18.82
CA ALA A 185 -13.38 19.53 -19.49
C ALA A 185 -13.97 18.41 -18.61
N LEU A 186 -13.74 18.42 -17.29
CA LEU A 186 -14.48 17.59 -16.32
C LEU A 186 -15.53 18.43 -15.57
N ASP A 187 -16.46 17.76 -14.89
CA ASP A 187 -17.56 18.41 -14.14
C ASP A 187 -17.03 19.47 -13.14
N GLY A 188 -15.91 19.19 -12.46
CA GLY A 188 -15.25 20.09 -11.53
C GLY A 188 -14.64 21.33 -12.18
N GLY A 189 -14.32 21.29 -13.48
CA GLY A 189 -13.95 22.47 -14.25
C GLY A 189 -15.10 23.47 -14.37
N HIS A 190 -16.32 22.98 -14.60
CA HIS A 190 -17.51 23.84 -14.58
C HIS A 190 -17.78 24.42 -13.19
N VAL A 191 -17.62 23.62 -12.13
CA VAL A 191 -17.72 24.10 -10.75
C VAL A 191 -16.69 25.19 -10.47
N MET A 192 -15.44 25.05 -10.94
CA MET A 192 -14.39 26.06 -10.79
C MET A 192 -14.75 27.39 -11.49
N PHE A 193 -15.34 27.34 -12.68
CA PHE A 193 -15.79 28.54 -13.39
C PHE A 193 -16.98 29.21 -12.71
N LEU A 194 -17.92 28.43 -12.17
CA LEU A 194 -19.05 28.96 -11.40
C LEU A 194 -18.59 29.59 -10.09
N LEU A 195 -17.63 28.98 -9.39
CA LEU A 195 -17.02 29.56 -8.20
C LEU A 195 -16.29 30.86 -8.52
N TYR A 196 -15.55 30.90 -9.64
CA TYR A 196 -14.92 32.12 -10.13
C TYR A 196 -15.95 33.22 -10.40
N GLU A 197 -17.04 32.90 -11.09
CA GLU A 197 -18.14 33.84 -11.38
C GLU A 197 -18.81 34.34 -10.10
N MET A 198 -19.04 33.46 -9.12
CA MET A 198 -19.60 33.83 -7.82
C MET A 198 -18.71 34.80 -7.05
N VAL A 199 -17.38 34.63 -7.09
CA VAL A 199 -16.42 35.49 -6.40
C VAL A 199 -16.20 36.81 -7.13
N THR A 200 -16.14 36.79 -8.46
CA THR A 200 -15.80 37.97 -9.28
C THR A 200 -17.01 38.75 -9.78
N GLY A 201 -18.21 38.17 -9.70
CA GLY A 201 -19.45 38.74 -10.24
C GLY A 201 -19.46 38.87 -11.76
N ARG A 202 -18.51 38.24 -12.46
CA ARG A 202 -18.34 38.36 -13.91
C ARG A 202 -18.24 36.99 -14.55
N LYS A 203 -19.04 36.76 -15.60
CA LYS A 203 -18.95 35.55 -16.40
C LYS A 203 -17.56 35.48 -17.06
N PRO A 204 -16.81 34.38 -16.91
CA PRO A 204 -15.57 34.18 -17.66
C PRO A 204 -15.87 34.22 -19.17
N GLY A 205 -15.00 34.87 -19.94
CA GLY A 205 -15.24 35.08 -21.37
C GLY A 205 -15.33 33.76 -22.14
N ASP A 206 -16.28 33.65 -23.07
CA ASP A 206 -16.57 32.38 -23.76
C ASP A 206 -15.33 31.83 -24.50
N LYS A 207 -14.47 32.70 -25.06
CA LYS A 207 -13.19 32.31 -25.68
C LYS A 207 -12.17 31.71 -24.71
N PHE A 208 -12.21 32.14 -23.44
CA PHE A 208 -11.34 31.58 -22.40
C PHE A 208 -11.83 30.19 -21.99
N LEU A 209 -13.15 30.02 -21.82
CA LEU A 209 -13.77 28.73 -21.51
C LEU A 209 -13.47 27.69 -22.59
N GLU A 210 -13.65 28.05 -23.87
CA GLU A 210 -13.37 27.17 -25.00
C GLU A 210 -11.89 26.73 -25.04
N ARG A 211 -10.96 27.68 -24.88
CA ARG A 211 -9.53 27.38 -24.82
C ARG A 211 -9.16 26.52 -23.62
N ALA A 212 -9.69 26.82 -22.45
CA ALA A 212 -9.45 26.04 -21.24
C ALA A 212 -9.94 24.60 -21.43
N GLN A 213 -11.13 24.40 -21.99
CA GLN A 213 -11.69 23.08 -22.27
C GLN A 213 -10.83 22.31 -23.27
N LEU A 214 -10.41 22.93 -24.37
CA LEU A 214 -9.53 22.28 -25.36
C LEU A 214 -8.18 21.86 -24.75
N ILE A 215 -7.57 22.74 -23.95
CA ILE A 215 -6.33 22.43 -23.22
C ILE A 215 -6.56 21.26 -22.24
N GLY A 216 -7.69 21.28 -21.52
CA GLY A 216 -8.08 20.23 -20.59
C GLY A 216 -8.21 18.86 -21.26
N ILE A 217 -8.97 18.79 -22.36
CA ILE A 217 -9.10 17.56 -23.17
C ILE A 217 -7.74 17.08 -23.66
N PHE A 218 -6.91 17.98 -24.18
CA PHE A 218 -5.57 17.63 -24.66
C PHE A 218 -4.70 17.02 -23.55
N ILE A 219 -4.68 17.64 -22.36
CA ILE A 219 -3.94 17.12 -21.20
C ILE A 219 -4.49 15.75 -20.77
N LEU A 220 -5.81 15.57 -20.73
CA LEU A 220 -6.45 14.31 -20.37
C LEU A 220 -6.08 13.20 -21.36
N LEU A 221 -6.12 13.47 -22.66
CA LEU A 221 -5.71 12.53 -23.69
C LEU A 221 -4.22 12.19 -23.59
N ALA A 222 -3.36 13.18 -23.38
CA ALA A 222 -1.93 12.97 -23.20
C ALA A 222 -1.63 12.08 -21.98
N LEU A 223 -2.31 12.31 -20.85
CA LEU A 223 -2.20 11.48 -19.65
C LEU A 223 -2.73 10.06 -19.87
N MET A 224 -3.84 9.91 -20.58
CA MET A 224 -4.40 8.59 -20.92
C MET A 224 -3.42 7.79 -21.78
N LEU A 225 -2.83 8.41 -22.81
CA LEU A 225 -1.82 7.78 -23.65
C LEU A 225 -0.57 7.42 -22.85
N TYR A 226 -0.11 8.32 -21.97
CA TYR A 226 1.03 8.07 -21.10
C TYR A 226 0.79 6.90 -20.14
N ALA A 227 -0.36 6.87 -19.45
CA ALA A 227 -0.69 5.82 -18.48
C ALA A 227 -0.84 4.44 -19.16
N ASN A 228 -1.53 4.39 -20.30
CA ASN A 228 -1.68 3.15 -21.06
C ASN A 228 -0.36 2.71 -21.71
N GLY A 229 0.47 3.64 -22.19
CA GLY A 229 1.80 3.35 -22.70
C GLY A 229 2.72 2.78 -21.62
N ASN A 230 2.67 3.31 -20.40
CA ASN A 230 3.41 2.80 -19.25
C ASN A 230 2.94 1.39 -18.85
N ASP A 231 1.63 1.14 -18.86
CA ASP A 231 1.09 -0.20 -18.62
C ASP A 231 1.55 -1.20 -19.70
N LEU A 232 1.51 -0.81 -20.98
CA LEU A 232 1.98 -1.65 -22.08
C LEU A 232 3.48 -1.94 -21.98
N TYR A 233 4.28 -0.92 -21.65
CA TYR A 233 5.72 -1.08 -21.44
C TYR A 233 6.01 -2.08 -20.31
N LYS A 234 5.31 -1.96 -19.17
CA LYS A 234 5.43 -2.92 -18.06
C LYS A 234 5.02 -4.33 -18.50
N ALA A 235 3.89 -4.49 -19.20
CA ALA A 235 3.41 -5.78 -19.65
C ALA A 235 4.41 -6.48 -20.60
N ILE A 236 5.03 -5.73 -21.52
CA ILE A 236 6.06 -6.29 -22.42
C ILE A 236 7.35 -6.60 -21.66
N SER A 237 7.80 -5.70 -20.78
CA SER A 237 9.02 -5.92 -19.99
C SER A 237 8.91 -7.09 -19.02
N GLU A 238 7.73 -7.33 -18.43
CA GLU A 238 7.47 -8.45 -17.52
C GLU A 238 7.34 -9.81 -18.24
N ASN A 239 6.99 -9.82 -19.53
CA ASN A 239 6.85 -11.07 -20.32
C ASN A 239 8.14 -11.50 -21.03
N PHE A 240 9.12 -10.60 -21.19
CA PHE A 240 10.36 -10.86 -21.94
C PHE A 240 11.61 -11.04 -21.06
N PHE A 241 11.51 -10.84 -19.74
CA PHE A 241 12.57 -11.07 -18.74
C PHE A 241 12.01 -11.84 -17.54
#